data_AF-A0AAX3J7V0-F1
#
_entry.id   AF-A0AAX3J7V0-F1
#
_cell.length_a   1.000
_cell.length_b   1.000
_cell.length_c   1.000
_cell.angle_alpha   90.00
_cell.angle_beta   90.00
_cell.angle_gamma   90.00
#
_symmetry.space_group_name_H-M   'P 1'
#
loop_
_entity.id
_entity.type
_entity.pdbx_description
1 polymer ?
#
loop_
_entity_poly.entity_id
_entity_poly.type
_entity_poly.pdbx_seq_one_letter_code
_entity_poly.pdbx_strand_id
1 'polypeptide(L)' 'MTQVTQLVITTPLMRQARNLQLAIIDLAKKRDLKPEQFRAHLNAIDMLAREAHDLIVDAEDEQQPANGQKRGGF' A
#
# COMPACT_ATOMS: atom_id res chain seq x y z
N MET A 1 -0.07 4.21 39.31
CA MET A 1 0.55 4.39 37.98
C MET A 1 0.26 3.13 37.17
N THR A 2 -0.80 3.10 36.38
CA THR A 2 -1.14 1.97 35.50
C THR A 2 -0.50 2.20 34.14
N GLN A 3 0.42 1.31 33.73
CA GLN A 3 1.02 1.36 32.41
C GLN A 3 -0.02 0.91 31.37
N VAL A 4 -0.32 1.78 30.42
CA VAL A 4 -1.18 1.48 29.27
C VAL A 4 -0.27 0.98 28.15
N THR A 5 -0.27 -0.32 27.89
CA THR A 5 0.40 -0.87 26.70
C THR A 5 -0.49 -0.60 25.49
N GLN A 6 -0.09 0.35 24.64
CA GLN A 6 -0.76 0.58 23.36
C GLN A 6 -0.41 -0.57 22.39
N LEU A 7 -1.41 -1.36 22.02
CA LEU A 7 -1.29 -2.38 20.99
C LEU A 7 -1.35 -1.71 19.61
N VAL A 8 -0.19 -1.51 18.98
CA VAL A 8 -0.12 -1.04 17.59
C VAL A 8 -0.33 -2.24 16.67
N ILE A 9 -1.51 -2.34 16.05
CA ILE A 9 -1.81 -3.37 15.05
C ILE A 9 -1.32 -2.84 13.70
N THR A 10 -0.16 -3.30 13.23
CA THR A 10 0.31 -3.03 11.88
C THR A 10 -0.57 -3.77 10.87
N THR A 11 -1.14 -3.04 9.92
CA THR A 11 -1.96 -3.66 8.87
C THR A 11 -1.03 -4.36 7.88
N PRO A 12 -1.29 -5.62 7.47
CA PRO A 12 -0.46 -6.30 6.47
C PRO A 12 -0.39 -5.49 5.17
N LEU A 13 0.80 -5.35 4.59
CA LEU A 13 1.05 -4.53 3.39
C LEU A 13 0.10 -4.88 2.23
N MET A 14 -0.11 -6.17 1.96
CA MET A 14 -1.06 -6.64 0.95
C MET A 14 -2.52 -6.22 1.21
N ARG A 15 -2.92 -6.06 2.48
CA ARG A 15 -4.25 -5.55 2.82
C ARG A 15 -4.33 -4.04 2.58
N GLN A 16 -3.26 -3.30 2.82
CA GLN A 16 -3.17 -1.87 2.51
C GLN A 16 -3.23 -1.63 1.00
N ALA A 17 -2.42 -2.35 0.22
CA ALA A 17 -2.44 -2.28 -1.24
C ALA A 17 -3.83 -2.57 -1.83
N ARG A 18 -4.53 -3.59 -1.32
CA ARG A 18 -5.91 -3.89 -1.73
C ARG A 18 -6.88 -2.74 -1.46
N ASN A 19 -6.76 -2.07 -0.30
CA ASN A 19 -7.62 -0.94 0.02
C ASN A 19 -7.38 0.25 -0.93
N LEU A 20 -6.12 0.52 -1.27
CA LEU A 20 -5.77 1.55 -2.25
C LEU A 20 -6.31 1.21 -3.65
N GLN A 21 -6.24 -0.05 -4.06
CA GLN A 21 -6.84 -0.52 -5.31
C GLN A 21 -8.36 -0.30 -5.36
N LEU A 22 -9.07 -0.54 -4.26
CA LEU A 22 -10.50 -0.24 -4.19
C LEU A 22 -10.78 1.27 -4.32
N ALA A 23 -9.97 2.11 -3.66
CA ALA A 23 -10.09 3.56 -3.79
C ALA A 23 -9.83 4.04 -5.23
N ILE A 24 -8.84 3.46 -5.93
CA ILE A 24 -8.58 3.72 -7.35
C ILE A 24 -9.78 3.33 -8.21
N ILE A 25 -10.38 2.17 -7.98
CA ILE A 25 -11.56 1.70 -8.72
C ILE A 25 -12.74 2.67 -8.51
N ASP A 26 -12.97 3.12 -7.28
CA ASP A 26 -14.06 4.05 -6.97
C ASP A 26 -13.82 5.43 -7.58
N LEU A 27 -12.57 5.91 -7.59
CA LEU A 27 -12.18 7.10 -8.33
C LEU A 27 -12.41 6.92 -9.82
N ALA A 28 -11.95 5.82 -10.43
CA ALA A 28 -12.12 5.57 -11.86
C ALA A 28 -13.60 5.46 -12.29
N LYS A 29 -14.49 5.02 -11.39
CA LYS A 29 -15.95 4.97 -11.63
C LYS A 29 -16.62 6.34 -11.56
N LYS A 30 -15.96 7.37 -11.02
CA LYS A 30 -16.55 8.70 -10.86
C LYS A 30 -16.85 9.31 -12.22
N ARG A 31 -18.13 9.58 -12.47
CA ARG A 31 -18.64 10.22 -13.70
C ARG A 31 -18.89 11.71 -13.45
N ASP A 32 -19.12 12.44 -14.54
CA ASP A 32 -19.52 13.87 -14.53
C ASP A 32 -18.51 14.82 -13.87
N LEU A 33 -17.21 14.50 -13.97
CA LEU A 33 -16.14 15.39 -13.56
C LEU A 33 -16.11 16.64 -14.46
N LYS A 34 -16.05 17.82 -13.85
CA LYS A 34 -15.76 19.04 -14.60
C LYS A 34 -14.37 18.94 -15.24
N PRO A 35 -14.14 19.55 -16.42
CA PRO A 35 -12.81 19.53 -17.06
C PRO A 35 -11.67 19.97 -16.13
N GLU A 36 -11.94 20.96 -15.28
CA GLU A 36 -11.01 21.49 -14.26
C GLU A 36 -10.61 20.43 -13.21
N GLN A 37 -11.52 19.52 -12.87
CA GLN A 37 -11.31 18.47 -11.87
C GLN A 37 -10.67 17.22 -12.46
N PHE A 38 -10.78 17.04 -13.78
CA PHE A 38 -10.31 15.83 -14.47
C PHE A 38 -8.81 15.58 -14.26
N ARG A 39 -7.99 16.64 -14.35
CA ARG A 39 -6.54 16.51 -14.17
C ARG A 39 -6.16 16.18 -12.72
N ALA A 40 -6.80 16.82 -11.75
CA ALA A 40 -6.60 16.50 -10.34
C ALA A 40 -7.03 15.05 -10.02
N HIS A 41 -8.11 14.59 -10.66
CA HIS A 41 -8.64 13.25 -10.50
C HIS A 41 -7.71 12.18 -11.09
N LEU A 42 -7.15 12.43 -12.28
CA LEU A 42 -6.13 11.55 -12.87
C LEU A 42 -4.86 11.50 -12.01
N ASN A 43 -4.41 12.64 -11.48
CA ASN A 43 -3.25 12.68 -10.59
C ASN A 43 -3.49 11.87 -9.30
N ALA A 44 -4.70 11.94 -8.72
CA ALA A 44 -5.05 11.14 -7.55
C ALA A 44 -5.00 9.64 -7.84
N ILE A 45 -5.50 9.22 -9.00
CA ILE A 45 -5.41 7.83 -9.45
C ILE A 45 -3.95 7.39 -9.63
N ASP A 46 -3.12 8.20 -10.29
CA ASP A 46 -1.70 7.89 -10.51
C ASP A 46 -0.93 7.74 -9.18
N MET A 47 -1.13 8.67 -8.24
CA MET A 47 -0.49 8.62 -6.92
C MET A 47 -0.87 7.34 -6.16
N LEU A 48 -2.17 7.03 -6.08
CA LEU A 48 -2.64 5.84 -5.37
C LEU A 48 -2.18 4.55 -6.05
N ALA A 49 -2.08 4.53 -7.39
CA ALA A 49 -1.62 3.36 -8.13
C ALA A 49 -0.15 3.06 -7.85
N ARG A 50 0.70 4.09 -7.77
CA ARG A 50 2.12 3.94 -7.39
C ARG A 50 2.26 3.46 -5.96
N GLU A 51 1.53 4.05 -5.02
CA GLU A 51 1.58 3.63 -3.62
C GLU A 51 1.11 2.18 -3.44
N ALA A 52 0.04 1.78 -4.13
CA ALA A 52 -0.42 0.40 -4.12
C ALA A 52 0.63 -0.56 -4.72
N HIS A 53 1.36 -0.13 -5.75
CA HIS A 53 2.43 -0.91 -6.35
C HIS A 53 3.61 -1.08 -5.39
N ASP A 54 4.08 0.02 -4.79
CA ASP A 54 5.19 0.01 -3.83
C ASP A 54 4.88 -0.92 -2.64
N LEU A 55 3.66 -0.84 -2.10
CA LEU A 55 3.22 -1.73 -1.01
C LEU A 55 3.16 -3.22 -1.41
N ILE A 56 2.93 -3.53 -2.70
CA ILE A 56 2.97 -4.91 -3.19
C ILE A 56 4.42 -5.38 -3.31
N VAL A 57 5.30 -4.55 -3.87
CA VAL A 57 6.73 -4.86 -3.98
C VAL A 57 7.34 -5.09 -2.60
N ASP A 58 7.08 -4.18 -1.66
CA ASP A 58 7.55 -4.31 -0.28
C ASP A 58 7.02 -5.59 0.38
N ALA A 59 5.75 -5.95 0.13
CA ALA A 59 5.17 -7.18 0.66
C ALA A 59 5.77 -8.45 0.05
N GLU A 60 6.15 -8.42 -1.22
CA GLU A 60 6.82 -9.51 -1.93
C GLU A 60 8.27 -9.67 -1.44
N ASP A 61 8.96 -8.56 -1.19
CA ASP A 61 10.33 -8.55 -0.62
C ASP A 61 10.34 -9.02 0.84
N GLU A 62 9.38 -8.63 1.68
CA GLU A 62 9.22 -9.15 3.05
C GLU A 62 8.94 -10.67 3.08
N GLN A 63 8.33 -11.22 2.03
CA GLN A 63 8.00 -12.64 1.91
C GLN A 63 9.12 -13.48 1.31
N GLN A 64 10.16 -12.87 0.73
CA GLN A 64 11.34 -13.64 0.31
C GLN A 64 12.09 -14.12 1.55
N PRO A 65 12.15 -15.45 1.81
CA PRO A 65 13.04 -15.95 2.83
C PRO A 65 14.45 -15.52 2.45
N ALA A 66 15.21 -14.96 3.40
CA ALA A 66 16.59 -14.52 3.21
C ALA A 66 17.47 -15.67 2.68
N ASN A 67 17.44 -15.88 1.36
CA ASN A 67 18.17 -16.92 0.65
C ASN A 67 19.60 -16.41 0.47
N GLY A 68 20.31 -16.22 1.58
CA GLY A 68 21.61 -15.56 1.58
C GLY A 68 22.40 -15.63 2.88
N GLN A 69 21.82 -16.09 4.00
CA GLN A 69 22.61 -16.29 5.21
C GLN A 69 23.22 -17.70 5.21
N LYS A 70 24.31 -17.87 4.44
CA LYS A 70 25.30 -18.91 4.72
C LYS A 70 25.81 -18.63 6.14
N ARG A 71 25.24 -19.36 7.10
CA ARG A 71 25.82 -19.55 8.43
C ARG A 71 27.23 -20.08 8.22
N GLY A 72 28.23 -19.22 8.44
CA GLY A 72 29.61 -19.65 8.62
C GLY A 72 29.63 -20.59 9.82
N GLY A 73 29.87 -21.87 9.54
CA GLY A 73 30.11 -22.89 10.56
C GLY A 73 31.44 -22.60 11.27
N PHE A 74 31.44 -22.99 12.54
CA PHE A 74 32.57 -22.98 13.47
C PHE A 74 33.82 -23.67 12.92
#